data_AF-A0A0N0D0C4-F1
#
_entry.id   AF-A0A0N0D0C4-F1
#
_cell.length_a   1.000
_cell.length_b   1.000
_cell.length_c   1.000
_cell.angle_alpha   90.00
_cell.angle_beta   90.00
_cell.angle_gamma   90.00
#
_symmetry.space_group_name_H-M   'P 1'
#
loop_
_entity.id
_entity.type
_entity.pdbx_description
1 polymer ?
#
loop_
_entity_poly.entity_id
_entity_poly.type
_entity_poly.pdbx_seq_one_letter_code
_entity_poly.pdbx_strand_id
1 'polypeptide(L)'
;MFLIEKYRDLIQKGQIGEKITTDIELQIIEERLMYPKLSTSKMIKKLKLKCSRANVQKIYKKWGLSQFKNPIKIRGVISQPMPDKVPIKDFHKNLSAKMRFPDLIKTSKLKVNSSFAQFIKCLSGKKVLVSNPGVFIVAPFLNQLGVVEALHTYAPKSYLSSDITNSIIVNTLRIIAGFPTINDYSMNSDRSVAIASGLTLNPKKSRFYESFDNLRFDHLENLRNDASCRAQELGIIEGKEIAIDYHCDPSDSRFPRDKSLSKSPDKKGDIVYAHRPQVIWDSVKNSIINIAYCEGRSRAPTALYKFCEKNLFQIIDPDVIAEIYADSEYTGEKQLVYLAIRSEADITMCLKQNPKIKKWKEETMRKNKWEDYGHEYRISSQAK
;
A
#
# COMPACT_ATOMS: atom_id res chain seq x y z
N MET A 1 -10.09 1.07 -18.73
CA MET A 1 -9.71 2.33 -18.06
C MET A 1 -10.97 3.18 -18.04
N PHE A 2 -11.73 3.14 -16.95
CA PHE A 2 -12.89 4.02 -16.77
C PHE A 2 -12.71 4.74 -15.44
N LEU A 3 -12.56 6.05 -15.56
CA LEU A 3 -12.30 7.02 -14.51
C LEU A 3 -13.59 7.58 -13.96
N ILE A 4 -13.45 7.93 -12.69
CA ILE A 4 -14.34 8.67 -11.79
C ILE A 4 -14.63 10.06 -12.36
N GLU A 5 -15.89 10.47 -12.26
CA GLU A 5 -16.41 11.73 -12.80
C GLU A 5 -16.27 12.85 -11.76
N LYS A 6 -15.43 13.86 -12.05
CA LYS A 6 -15.33 15.09 -11.27
C LYS A 6 -16.27 16.14 -11.87
N TYR A 7 -17.13 16.71 -11.01
CA TYR A 7 -18.11 17.75 -11.34
C TYR A 7 -17.47 18.95 -12.05
N ARG A 8 -17.92 19.23 -13.28
CA ARG A 8 -17.66 20.49 -14.00
C ARG A 8 -18.87 21.41 -13.86
N ASP A 9 -18.66 22.62 -13.34
CA ASP A 9 -19.69 23.68 -13.33
C ASP A 9 -20.03 24.10 -14.76
N LEU A 10 -21.08 23.52 -15.33
CA LEU A 10 -21.63 23.92 -16.64
C LEU A 10 -22.51 25.16 -16.46
N ILE A 11 -21.92 26.33 -16.72
CA ILE A 11 -22.66 27.60 -16.75
C ILE A 11 -23.52 27.64 -18.02
N GLN A 12 -24.84 27.72 -17.88
CA GLN A 12 -25.77 27.93 -18.99
C GLN A 12 -25.45 29.27 -19.70
N LYS A 13 -24.90 29.20 -20.92
CA LYS A 13 -24.48 30.37 -21.71
C LYS A 13 -25.64 31.17 -22.36
N GLY A 14 -26.89 30.77 -22.16
CA GLY A 14 -28.05 31.28 -22.91
C GLY A 14 -28.95 32.29 -22.21
N GLN A 15 -29.76 33.03 -22.99
CA GLN A 15 -30.82 33.94 -22.54
C GLN A 15 -32.06 33.18 -22.03
N ILE A 16 -32.93 33.88 -21.29
CA ILE A 16 -34.18 33.33 -20.73
C ILE A 16 -35.09 32.85 -21.87
N GLY A 17 -35.25 31.54 -22.05
CA GLY A 17 -36.15 30.93 -23.04
C GLY A 17 -35.53 29.87 -23.95
N GLU A 18 -34.21 29.69 -23.95
CA GLU A 18 -33.55 28.65 -24.74
C GLU A 18 -33.97 27.22 -24.32
N LYS A 19 -33.99 26.33 -25.32
CA LYS A 19 -34.28 24.90 -25.15
C LYS A 19 -33.22 24.29 -24.23
N ILE A 20 -33.66 23.63 -23.16
CA ILE A 20 -32.76 22.94 -22.22
C ILE A 20 -31.96 21.89 -23.02
N THR A 21 -30.63 21.96 -22.92
CA THR A 21 -29.74 20.98 -23.53
C THR A 21 -29.85 19.63 -22.82
N THR A 22 -29.51 18.55 -23.51
CA THR A 22 -29.58 17.19 -22.97
C THR A 22 -28.77 17.04 -21.68
N ASP A 23 -27.63 17.74 -21.58
CA ASP A 23 -26.75 17.70 -20.39
C ASP A 23 -27.36 18.40 -19.18
N ILE A 24 -28.03 19.54 -19.39
CA ILE A 24 -28.74 20.25 -18.31
C ILE A 24 -29.99 19.47 -17.90
N GLU A 25 -30.69 18.84 -18.85
CA GLU A 25 -31.80 17.93 -18.54
C GLU A 25 -31.31 16.77 -17.66
N LEU A 26 -30.16 16.17 -17.98
CA LEU A 26 -29.55 15.10 -17.19
C LEU A 26 -29.18 15.56 -15.78
N GLN A 27 -28.54 16.73 -15.62
CA GLN A 27 -28.22 17.28 -14.30
C GLN A 27 -29.47 17.54 -13.45
N ILE A 28 -30.54 18.08 -14.05
CA ILE A 28 -31.82 18.28 -13.35
C ILE A 28 -32.38 16.95 -12.86
N ILE A 29 -32.27 15.89 -13.67
CA ILE A 29 -32.71 14.53 -13.33
C ILE A 29 -31.89 13.98 -12.16
N GLU A 30 -30.55 13.99 -12.27
CA GLU A 30 -29.64 13.49 -11.23
C GLU A 30 -29.84 14.21 -9.90
N GLU A 31 -29.86 15.55 -9.92
CA GLU A 31 -30.03 16.36 -8.71
C GLU A 31 -31.40 16.18 -8.06
N ARG A 32 -32.45 16.01 -8.85
CA ARG A 32 -33.79 15.76 -8.31
C ARG A 32 -33.89 14.36 -7.70
N LEU A 33 -33.18 13.38 -8.25
CA LEU A 33 -33.14 12.02 -7.73
C LEU A 33 -32.31 11.93 -6.46
N MET A 34 -31.18 12.66 -6.37
CA MET A 34 -30.40 12.78 -5.13
C MET A 34 -31.13 13.60 -4.05
N TYR A 35 -31.90 14.63 -4.42
CA TYR A 35 -32.62 15.48 -3.48
C TYR A 35 -34.10 15.64 -3.85
N PRO A 36 -34.96 14.65 -3.54
CA PRO A 36 -36.38 14.65 -3.90
C PRO A 36 -37.24 15.70 -3.19
N LYS A 37 -36.66 16.58 -2.37
CA LYS A 37 -37.32 17.76 -1.79
C LYS A 37 -37.08 19.05 -2.61
N LEU A 38 -36.25 19.00 -3.66
CA LEU A 38 -35.98 20.16 -4.53
C LEU A 38 -37.18 20.52 -5.41
N SER A 39 -37.92 21.55 -5.02
CA SER A 39 -38.93 22.16 -5.89
C SER A 39 -38.29 22.78 -7.13
N THR A 40 -39.06 23.00 -8.20
CA THR A 40 -38.56 23.60 -9.45
C THR A 40 -37.83 24.93 -9.22
N SER A 41 -38.30 25.75 -8.28
CA SER A 41 -37.65 27.02 -7.92
C SER A 41 -36.30 26.82 -7.21
N LYS A 42 -36.22 25.81 -6.33
CA LYS A 42 -34.97 25.47 -5.63
C LYS A 42 -33.96 24.85 -6.59
N MET A 43 -34.42 24.04 -7.55
CA MET A 43 -33.58 23.45 -8.59
C MET A 43 -32.95 24.52 -9.48
N ILE A 44 -33.74 25.48 -9.96
CA ILE A 44 -33.26 26.61 -10.77
C ILE A 44 -32.20 27.41 -10.01
N LYS A 45 -32.44 27.70 -8.73
CA LYS A 45 -31.48 28.44 -7.88
C LYS A 45 -30.19 27.64 -7.64
N LYS A 46 -30.30 26.33 -7.37
CA LYS A 46 -29.17 25.45 -7.08
C LYS A 46 -28.25 25.30 -8.29
N LEU A 47 -28.82 25.00 -9.45
CA LEU A 47 -28.08 24.81 -10.71
C LEU A 47 -27.84 26.12 -11.48
N LYS A 48 -28.19 27.28 -10.91
CA LYS A 48 -28.07 28.62 -11.51
C LYS A 48 -28.62 28.68 -12.96
N LEU A 49 -29.76 28.01 -13.18
CA LEU A 49 -30.37 27.89 -14.51
C LEU A 49 -31.05 29.20 -14.93
N LYS A 50 -30.88 29.58 -16.19
CA LYS A 50 -31.57 30.69 -16.85
C LYS A 50 -32.80 30.19 -17.59
N CYS A 51 -33.69 29.47 -16.91
CA CYS A 51 -34.89 28.89 -17.50
C CYS A 51 -36.14 29.11 -16.64
N SER A 52 -37.33 28.97 -17.24
CA SER A 52 -38.59 29.12 -16.53
C SER A 52 -38.92 27.88 -15.70
N ARG A 53 -39.72 28.05 -14.62
CA ARG A 53 -40.22 26.94 -13.79
C ARG A 53 -40.96 25.89 -14.62
N ALA A 54 -41.66 26.31 -15.68
CA ALA A 54 -42.41 25.42 -16.56
C ALA A 54 -41.50 24.44 -17.30
N ASN A 55 -40.28 24.84 -17.67
CA ASN A 55 -39.33 23.96 -18.37
C ASN A 55 -38.81 22.86 -17.44
N VAL A 56 -38.46 23.20 -16.20
CA VAL A 56 -38.06 22.21 -15.18
C VAL A 56 -39.24 21.29 -14.80
N GLN A 57 -40.46 21.83 -14.72
CA GLN A 57 -41.66 21.04 -14.45
C GLN A 57 -41.96 20.02 -15.55
N LYS A 58 -41.72 20.36 -16.82
CA LYS A 58 -41.85 19.41 -17.95
C LYS A 58 -40.90 18.24 -17.78
N ILE A 59 -39.66 18.47 -17.36
CA ILE A 59 -38.67 17.41 -17.08
C ILE A 59 -39.14 16.53 -15.91
N TYR A 60 -39.59 17.13 -14.81
CA TYR A 60 -40.11 16.38 -13.66
C TYR A 60 -41.28 15.48 -14.04
N LYS A 61 -42.21 15.98 -14.89
CA LYS A 61 -43.36 15.21 -15.35
C LYS A 61 -42.96 14.12 -16.33
N LYS A 62 -42.09 14.43 -17.30
CA LYS A 62 -41.59 13.50 -18.32
C LYS A 62 -40.90 12.27 -17.69
N TRP A 63 -40.14 12.48 -16.62
CA TRP A 63 -39.35 11.44 -15.96
C TRP A 63 -39.95 10.93 -14.65
N GLY A 64 -41.19 11.33 -14.31
CA GLY A 64 -41.85 10.86 -13.08
C GLY A 64 -41.16 11.29 -11.78
N LEU A 65 -40.29 12.30 -11.80
CA LEU A 65 -39.38 12.65 -10.70
C LEU A 65 -40.07 13.13 -9.42
N SER A 66 -41.35 13.45 -9.50
CA SER A 66 -42.19 13.81 -8.35
C SER A 66 -42.68 12.59 -7.56
N GLN A 67 -42.58 11.38 -8.13
CA GLN A 67 -43.01 10.14 -7.47
C GLN A 67 -42.00 9.67 -6.42
N PHE A 68 -40.73 10.07 -6.56
CA PHE A 68 -39.68 9.72 -5.63
C PHE A 68 -39.72 10.65 -4.41
N LYS A 69 -39.89 10.05 -3.24
CA LYS A 69 -39.91 10.76 -1.95
C LYS A 69 -38.58 10.64 -1.18
N ASN A 70 -37.77 9.63 -1.52
CA ASN A 70 -36.48 9.32 -0.91
C ASN A 70 -35.36 9.44 -1.95
N PRO A 71 -34.14 9.88 -1.55
CA PRO A 71 -32.99 9.95 -2.43
C PRO A 71 -32.70 8.65 -3.17
N ILE A 72 -32.49 8.73 -4.47
CA ILE A 72 -32.06 7.62 -5.33
C ILE A 72 -30.65 7.96 -5.80
N LYS A 73 -29.67 7.16 -5.35
CA LYS A 73 -28.29 7.28 -5.83
C LYS A 73 -28.23 6.76 -7.26
N ILE A 74 -27.97 7.64 -8.21
CA ILE A 74 -27.71 7.29 -9.61
C ILE A 74 -26.24 7.58 -9.85
N ARG A 75 -25.42 6.53 -9.77
CA ARG A 75 -24.06 6.40 -10.34
C ARG A 75 -23.42 5.14 -9.75
N GLY A 76 -23.09 4.19 -10.63
CA GLY A 76 -22.40 2.94 -10.30
C GLY A 76 -23.23 1.98 -9.45
N VAL A 77 -23.27 0.70 -9.81
CA VAL A 77 -23.88 -0.34 -8.97
C VAL A 77 -22.97 -0.56 -7.76
N ILE A 78 -22.97 0.37 -6.81
CA ILE A 78 -22.74 0.05 -5.42
C ILE A 78 -24.13 -0.34 -4.92
N SER A 79 -24.33 -1.64 -4.77
CA SER A 79 -25.59 -2.23 -4.30
C SER A 79 -25.99 -1.72 -2.91
N GLN A 80 -25.06 -1.10 -2.19
CA GLN A 80 -25.25 -0.54 -0.86
C GLN A 80 -25.02 0.98 -0.85
N PRO A 81 -25.86 1.77 -0.15
CA PRO A 81 -25.53 3.16 0.08
C PRO A 81 -24.19 3.24 0.82
N MET A 82 -23.24 4.05 0.34
CA MET A 82 -22.05 4.38 1.11
C MET A 82 -22.48 4.79 2.54
N PRO A 83 -21.99 4.08 3.58
CA PRO A 83 -22.32 4.43 4.95
C PRO A 83 -21.81 5.83 5.28
N ASP A 84 -22.50 6.50 6.22
CA ASP A 84 -22.07 7.81 6.71
C ASP A 84 -20.64 7.72 7.26
N LYS A 85 -19.86 8.80 7.04
CA LYS A 85 -18.46 8.87 7.46
C LYS A 85 -18.36 8.52 8.94
N VAL A 86 -17.68 7.42 9.24
CA VAL A 86 -17.20 7.19 10.61
C VAL A 86 -16.04 8.15 10.82
N PRO A 87 -16.01 8.96 11.89
CA PRO A 87 -14.87 9.82 12.16
C PRO A 87 -13.60 8.96 12.15
N ILE A 88 -12.68 9.31 11.26
CA ILE A 88 -11.37 8.69 11.18
C ILE A 88 -10.75 8.84 12.59
N LYS A 89 -10.32 7.72 13.20
CA LYS A 89 -9.58 7.79 14.45
C LYS A 89 -8.43 8.76 14.28
N ASP A 90 -8.22 9.64 15.25
CA ASP A 90 -7.09 10.58 15.26
C ASP A 90 -5.80 9.86 14.84
N PHE A 91 -5.29 10.25 13.67
CA PHE A 91 -4.05 9.67 13.16
C PHE A 91 -2.89 10.18 14.02
N HIS A 92 -2.30 9.28 14.78
CA HIS A 92 -1.07 9.57 15.51
C HIS A 92 0.10 9.11 14.68
N LYS A 93 0.83 10.07 14.11
CA LYS A 93 2.06 9.79 13.36
C LYS A 93 3.05 9.04 14.26
N ASN A 94 3.30 7.78 13.94
CA ASN A 94 4.26 6.97 14.67
C ASN A 94 5.69 7.38 14.27
N LEU A 95 6.46 7.87 15.24
CA LEU A 95 7.90 8.07 15.07
C LEU A 95 8.64 6.73 15.20
N SER A 96 9.69 6.57 14.39
CA SER A 96 10.60 5.42 14.46
C SER A 96 11.32 5.36 15.81
N ALA A 97 11.78 4.17 16.20
CA ALA A 97 12.55 3.97 17.42
C ALA A 97 13.81 4.84 17.43
N LYS A 98 14.43 5.05 16.26
CA LYS A 98 15.61 5.92 16.10
C LYS A 98 15.30 7.39 16.41
N MET A 99 14.14 7.89 16.01
CA MET A 99 13.74 9.26 16.33
C MET A 99 13.26 9.42 17.77
N ARG A 100 12.57 8.42 18.32
CA ARG A 100 12.12 8.46 19.72
C ARG A 100 13.27 8.33 20.72
N PHE A 101 14.29 7.54 20.37
CA PHE A 101 15.42 7.21 21.25
C PHE A 101 16.77 7.49 20.55
N PRO A 102 17.09 8.76 20.23
CA PRO A 102 18.29 9.09 19.47
C PRO A 102 19.60 8.74 20.20
N ASP A 103 19.59 8.73 21.53
CA ASP A 103 20.74 8.39 22.36
C ASP A 103 20.71 6.97 22.93
N LEU A 104 19.85 6.07 22.39
CA LEU A 104 19.63 4.72 22.94
C LEU A 104 20.95 3.95 23.15
N ILE A 105 21.88 4.06 22.19
CA ILE A 105 23.18 3.39 22.25
C ILE A 105 23.93 3.80 23.53
N LYS A 106 23.91 5.09 23.89
CA LYS A 106 24.57 5.61 25.09
C LYS A 106 23.79 5.24 26.35
N THR A 107 22.47 5.45 26.37
CA THR A 107 21.64 5.23 27.56
C THR A 107 21.59 3.75 27.94
N SER A 108 21.50 2.86 26.96
CA SER A 108 21.51 1.41 27.16
C SER A 108 22.93 0.82 27.24
N LYS A 109 23.96 1.66 27.17
CA LYS A 109 25.39 1.28 27.23
C LYS A 109 25.73 0.17 26.24
N LEU A 110 25.20 0.24 25.02
CA LEU A 110 25.50 -0.71 23.96
C LEU A 110 26.94 -0.53 23.48
N LYS A 111 27.63 -1.63 23.24
CA LYS A 111 29.06 -1.69 22.96
C LYS A 111 29.30 -2.44 21.66
N VAL A 112 30.44 -2.14 21.05
CA VAL A 112 30.97 -2.93 19.93
C VAL A 112 31.62 -4.19 20.48
N ASN A 113 31.51 -5.29 19.75
CA ASN A 113 32.21 -6.53 20.07
C ASN A 113 33.72 -6.28 20.29
N SER A 114 34.28 -6.75 21.40
CA SER A 114 35.69 -6.51 21.77
C SER A 114 36.67 -7.11 20.76
N SER A 115 36.36 -8.31 20.25
CA SER A 115 37.17 -8.98 19.22
C SER A 115 37.17 -8.18 17.92
N PHE A 116 36.04 -7.58 17.58
CA PHE A 116 35.93 -6.72 16.40
C PHE A 116 36.70 -5.42 16.59
N ALA A 117 36.59 -4.77 17.74
CA ALA A 117 37.37 -3.57 18.04
C ALA A 117 38.88 -3.81 17.96
N GLN A 118 39.35 -4.97 18.46
CA GLN A 118 40.75 -5.38 18.33
C GLN A 118 41.12 -5.67 16.86
N PHE A 119 40.25 -6.33 16.11
CA PHE A 119 40.45 -6.60 14.69
C PHE A 119 40.63 -5.31 13.88
N ILE A 120 39.78 -4.29 14.10
CA ILE A 120 39.91 -2.98 13.43
C ILE A 120 41.26 -2.33 13.74
N LYS A 121 41.75 -2.40 14.99
CA LYS A 121 43.09 -1.90 15.34
C LYS A 121 44.18 -2.63 14.55
N CYS A 122 44.07 -3.95 14.39
CA CYS A 122 45.03 -4.75 13.63
C CYS A 122 45.03 -4.43 12.13
N LEU A 123 43.91 -3.95 11.56
CA LEU A 123 43.84 -3.57 10.14
C LEU A 123 44.77 -2.41 9.77
N SER A 124 45.19 -1.60 10.75
CA SER A 124 46.19 -0.53 10.53
C SER A 124 47.56 -1.09 10.10
N GLY A 125 47.92 -2.29 10.55
CA GLY A 125 49.20 -2.94 10.25
C GLY A 125 49.10 -4.14 9.31
N LYS A 126 47.91 -4.75 9.15
CA LYS A 126 47.70 -5.95 8.31
C LYS A 126 46.49 -5.78 7.41
N LYS A 127 46.71 -5.87 6.10
CA LYS A 127 45.64 -5.84 5.10
C LYS A 127 44.84 -7.15 5.16
N VAL A 128 43.54 -7.04 4.96
CA VAL A 128 42.62 -8.17 4.81
C VAL A 128 41.96 -8.06 3.44
N LEU A 129 41.93 -9.17 2.71
CA LEU A 129 41.25 -9.25 1.43
C LEU A 129 39.73 -9.34 1.67
N VAL A 130 38.99 -8.51 0.93
CA VAL A 130 37.53 -8.45 0.92
C VAL A 130 37.06 -8.58 -0.52
N SER A 131 36.08 -9.45 -0.77
CA SER A 131 35.64 -9.74 -2.15
C SER A 131 34.41 -8.93 -2.56
N ASN A 132 33.65 -8.40 -1.60
CA ASN A 132 32.45 -7.60 -1.87
C ASN A 132 32.49 -6.30 -1.06
N PRO A 133 33.19 -5.25 -1.50
CA PRO A 133 33.27 -4.00 -0.76
C PRO A 133 31.94 -3.24 -0.68
N GLY A 134 30.94 -3.58 -1.52
CA GLY A 134 29.64 -2.91 -1.56
C GLY A 134 28.89 -2.96 -0.23
N VAL A 135 29.07 -4.02 0.57
CA VAL A 135 28.42 -4.14 1.89
C VAL A 135 28.89 -3.08 2.89
N PHE A 136 30.12 -2.58 2.76
CA PHE A 136 30.62 -1.49 3.61
C PHE A 136 29.99 -0.15 3.25
N ILE A 137 29.65 0.05 1.98
CA ILE A 137 28.93 1.23 1.50
C ILE A 137 27.50 1.23 2.05
N VAL A 138 26.88 0.04 2.16
CA VAL A 138 25.50 -0.12 2.64
C VAL A 138 25.38 -0.03 4.16
N ALA A 139 26.39 -0.46 4.92
CA ALA A 139 26.31 -0.51 6.39
C ALA A 139 25.90 0.82 7.06
N PRO A 140 26.40 2.02 6.65
CA PRO A 140 25.91 3.29 7.16
C PRO A 140 24.42 3.53 6.93
N PHE A 141 23.86 3.07 5.81
CA PHE A 141 22.43 3.19 5.52
C PHE A 141 21.60 2.30 6.45
N LEU A 142 22.06 1.07 6.75
CA LEU A 142 21.40 0.23 7.76
C LEU A 142 21.41 0.86 9.14
N ASN A 143 22.49 1.56 9.51
CA ASN A 143 22.51 2.35 10.73
C ASN A 143 21.52 3.52 10.69
N GLN A 144 21.41 4.23 9.57
CA GLN A 144 20.42 5.30 9.39
C GLN A 144 18.98 4.79 9.48
N LEU A 145 18.71 3.55 9.04
CA LEU A 145 17.42 2.87 9.19
C LEU A 145 17.08 2.49 10.64
N GLY A 146 18.02 2.62 11.59
CA GLY A 146 17.71 2.46 13.01
C GLY A 146 17.48 1.02 13.45
N VAL A 147 18.10 0.05 12.77
CA VAL A 147 17.88 -1.38 13.01
C VAL A 147 18.18 -1.76 14.47
N VAL A 148 19.22 -1.19 15.08
CA VAL A 148 19.59 -1.49 16.48
C VAL A 148 18.52 -0.97 17.43
N GLU A 149 18.06 0.26 17.22
CA GLU A 149 17.02 0.91 18.04
C GLU A 149 15.68 0.18 17.91
N ALA A 150 15.31 -0.21 16.70
CA ALA A 150 14.09 -0.99 16.45
C ALA A 150 14.16 -2.36 17.13
N LEU A 151 15.27 -3.09 17.00
CA LEU A 151 15.44 -4.39 17.67
C LEU A 151 15.38 -4.27 19.18
N HIS A 152 16.08 -3.30 19.77
CA HIS A 152 16.06 -3.11 21.21
C HIS A 152 14.67 -2.68 21.74
N THR A 153 13.83 -2.12 20.88
CA THR A 153 12.47 -1.68 21.24
C THR A 153 11.43 -2.78 21.10
N TYR A 154 11.43 -3.51 19.98
CA TYR A 154 10.33 -4.40 19.59
C TYR A 154 10.70 -5.87 19.52
N ALA A 155 12.00 -6.23 19.55
CA ALA A 155 12.39 -7.64 19.59
C ALA A 155 12.14 -8.23 20.98
N PRO A 156 12.00 -9.56 21.09
CA PRO A 156 11.81 -10.21 22.37
C PRO A 156 13.05 -10.03 23.26
N LYS A 157 12.88 -10.16 24.58
CA LYS A 157 13.95 -9.94 25.57
C LYS A 157 15.24 -10.72 25.30
N SER A 158 15.17 -11.86 24.62
CA SER A 158 16.34 -12.65 24.22
C SER A 158 17.27 -11.95 23.21
N TYR A 159 16.81 -10.90 22.54
CA TYR A 159 17.62 -10.07 21.64
C TYR A 159 18.29 -8.89 22.37
N LEU A 160 17.90 -8.61 23.61
CA LEU A 160 18.49 -7.53 24.39
C LEU A 160 19.90 -7.97 24.81
N SER A 161 20.88 -7.40 24.12
CA SER A 161 22.30 -7.58 24.38
C SER A 161 22.94 -6.24 24.65
N SER A 162 24.08 -6.25 25.34
CA SER A 162 24.95 -5.09 25.42
C SER A 162 25.83 -4.93 24.18
N ASP A 163 25.76 -5.84 23.21
CA ASP A 163 26.45 -5.76 21.92
C ASP A 163 25.52 -5.17 20.85
N ILE A 164 26.01 -4.19 20.08
CA ILE A 164 25.26 -3.60 18.96
C ILE A 164 25.13 -4.57 17.77
N THR A 165 25.98 -5.59 17.70
CA THR A 165 25.97 -6.57 16.62
C THR A 165 24.90 -7.62 16.86
N ASN A 166 24.16 -7.96 15.80
CA ASN A 166 23.07 -8.93 15.87
C ASN A 166 23.02 -9.77 14.59
N SER A 167 22.61 -11.04 14.72
CA SER A 167 22.40 -11.96 13.60
C SER A 167 21.46 -11.39 12.52
N ILE A 168 20.51 -10.52 12.87
CA ILE A 168 19.64 -9.83 11.91
C ILE A 168 20.40 -8.86 11.01
N ILE A 169 21.37 -8.11 11.55
CA ILE A 169 22.23 -7.19 10.76
C ILE A 169 23.05 -8.01 9.76
N VAL A 170 23.64 -9.12 10.24
CA VAL A 170 24.42 -10.06 9.41
C VAL A 170 23.57 -10.66 8.29
N ASN A 171 22.33 -11.06 8.59
CA ASN A 171 21.40 -11.60 7.61
C ASN A 171 21.02 -10.56 6.55
N THR A 172 20.76 -9.33 6.98
CA THR A 172 20.36 -8.23 6.09
C THR A 172 21.47 -7.93 5.09
N LEU A 173 22.70 -7.76 5.58
CA LEU A 173 23.86 -7.49 4.74
C LEU A 173 24.17 -8.64 3.77
N ARG A 174 23.88 -9.89 4.15
CA ARG A 174 24.01 -11.03 3.24
C ARG A 174 23.03 -11.03 2.10
N ILE A 175 21.77 -10.77 2.41
CA ILE A 175 20.72 -10.71 1.40
C ILE A 175 21.09 -9.61 0.40
N ILE A 176 21.52 -8.45 0.88
CA ILE A 176 21.98 -7.34 0.04
C ILE A 176 23.23 -7.72 -0.78
N ALA A 177 24.17 -8.46 -0.17
CA ALA A 177 25.36 -8.96 -0.86
C ALA A 177 25.06 -10.07 -1.88
N GLY A 178 23.84 -10.61 -1.91
CA GLY A 178 23.42 -11.63 -2.85
C GLY A 178 23.80 -13.07 -2.47
N PHE A 179 24.15 -13.37 -1.21
CA PHE A 179 24.41 -14.77 -0.84
C PHE A 179 23.08 -15.50 -0.55
N PRO A 180 22.80 -16.59 -1.28
CA PRO A 180 21.48 -17.24 -1.24
C PRO A 180 21.26 -18.04 0.06
N THR A 181 22.32 -18.57 0.68
CA THR A 181 22.20 -19.36 1.90
C THR A 181 23.23 -18.97 2.97
N ILE A 182 22.99 -19.42 4.20
CA ILE A 182 23.89 -19.22 5.34
C ILE A 182 25.13 -20.13 5.25
N ASN A 183 25.08 -21.20 4.43
CA ASN A 183 26.26 -22.05 4.25
C ASN A 183 27.27 -21.40 3.30
N ASP A 184 26.82 -20.56 2.37
CA ASP A 184 27.69 -19.89 1.40
C ASP A 184 28.71 -18.96 2.06
N TYR A 185 28.42 -18.48 3.28
CA TYR A 185 29.36 -17.74 4.11
C TYR A 185 30.56 -18.56 4.61
N SER A 186 30.36 -19.86 4.82
CA SER A 186 31.40 -20.77 5.32
C SER A 186 32.28 -21.31 4.19
N MET A 187 31.74 -21.33 2.97
CA MET A 187 32.40 -21.81 1.77
C MET A 187 33.15 -20.69 1.03
N ASN A 188 32.70 -19.44 1.17
CA ASN A 188 33.45 -18.28 0.70
C ASN A 188 34.43 -17.78 1.76
N SER A 189 35.68 -17.59 1.37
CA SER A 189 36.72 -16.89 2.14
C SER A 189 36.40 -15.39 2.34
N ASP A 190 35.28 -14.90 1.81
CA ASP A 190 34.88 -13.51 1.87
C ASP A 190 34.37 -13.10 3.26
N ARG A 191 35.12 -12.19 3.89
CA ARG A 191 34.83 -11.65 5.23
C ARG A 191 34.00 -10.38 5.18
N SER A 192 33.64 -9.88 3.99
CA SER A 192 33.01 -8.56 3.83
C SER A 192 31.74 -8.41 4.67
N VAL A 193 30.82 -9.40 4.62
CA VAL A 193 29.56 -9.35 5.37
C VAL A 193 29.77 -9.36 6.88
N ALA A 194 30.63 -10.26 7.39
CA ALA A 194 30.95 -10.30 8.81
C ALA A 194 31.51 -8.96 9.28
N ILE A 195 32.52 -8.43 8.58
CA ILE A 195 33.19 -7.19 8.96
C ILE A 195 32.21 -6.03 8.92
N ALA A 196 31.38 -5.91 7.87
CA ALA A 196 30.37 -4.86 7.76
C ALA A 196 29.30 -4.94 8.86
N SER A 197 29.06 -6.13 9.40
CA SER A 197 28.12 -6.38 10.51
C SER A 197 28.73 -6.20 11.90
N GLY A 198 30.01 -5.82 12.00
CA GLY A 198 30.72 -5.68 13.27
C GLY A 198 31.27 -6.99 13.84
N LEU A 199 31.41 -8.03 13.03
CA LEU A 199 31.98 -9.33 13.41
C LEU A 199 33.35 -9.56 12.74
N THR A 200 34.20 -10.35 13.38
CA THR A 200 35.51 -10.72 12.80
C THR A 200 35.40 -11.85 11.77
N LEU A 201 34.41 -12.73 11.94
CA LEU A 201 34.12 -13.89 11.11
C LEU A 201 32.62 -14.11 11.03
N ASN A 202 32.18 -14.79 9.98
CA ASN A 202 30.78 -15.16 9.83
C ASN A 202 30.36 -16.11 10.97
N PRO A 203 29.17 -15.92 11.57
CA PRO A 203 28.67 -16.83 12.59
C PRO A 203 28.43 -18.23 12.01
N LYS A 204 28.64 -19.27 12.82
CA LYS A 204 28.24 -20.63 12.46
C LYS A 204 26.72 -20.71 12.27
N LYS A 205 26.26 -21.65 11.44
CA LYS A 205 24.84 -21.90 11.15
C LYS A 205 23.97 -21.95 12.41
N SER A 206 24.41 -22.65 13.46
CA SER A 206 23.66 -22.76 14.71
C SER A 206 23.43 -21.40 15.40
N ARG A 207 24.46 -20.56 15.48
CA ARG A 207 24.40 -19.22 16.08
C ARG A 207 23.54 -18.25 15.26
N PHE A 208 23.45 -18.46 13.95
CA PHE A 208 22.66 -17.58 13.08
C PHE A 208 21.16 -17.66 13.38
N TYR A 209 20.66 -18.87 13.65
CA TYR A 209 19.25 -19.10 13.99
C TYR A 209 18.94 -18.92 15.48
N GLU A 210 19.96 -18.61 16.29
CA GLU A 210 19.78 -18.40 17.73
C GLU A 210 18.75 -17.30 17.98
N SER A 211 17.76 -17.61 18.81
CA SER A 211 16.64 -16.73 19.14
C SER A 211 15.72 -16.34 17.98
N PHE A 212 15.92 -16.80 16.74
CA PHE A 212 14.96 -16.55 15.65
C PHE A 212 13.61 -17.19 15.96
N ASP A 213 13.63 -18.34 16.62
CA ASP A 213 12.44 -19.04 17.13
C ASP A 213 11.69 -18.28 18.22
N ASN A 214 12.24 -17.19 18.76
CA ASN A 214 11.57 -16.31 19.72
C ASN A 214 10.80 -15.17 19.04
N LEU A 215 11.07 -14.88 17.76
CA LEU A 215 10.32 -13.88 17.02
C LEU A 215 8.88 -14.35 16.81
N ARG A 216 7.95 -13.41 16.91
CA ARG A 216 6.52 -13.63 16.78
C ARG A 216 5.99 -12.62 15.77
N PHE A 217 4.77 -12.84 15.26
CA PHE A 217 4.23 -12.02 14.19
C PHE A 217 4.07 -10.55 14.57
N ASP A 218 3.74 -10.25 15.83
CA ASP A 218 3.69 -8.90 16.39
C ASP A 218 5.07 -8.24 16.44
N HIS A 219 6.11 -8.95 16.89
CA HIS A 219 7.48 -8.44 16.83
C HIS A 219 7.87 -8.09 15.39
N LEU A 220 7.59 -8.97 14.43
CA LEU A 220 7.90 -8.74 13.02
C LEU A 220 7.08 -7.59 12.42
N GLU A 221 5.80 -7.46 12.79
CA GLU A 221 4.93 -6.34 12.38
C GLU A 221 5.49 -5.01 12.87
N ASN A 222 5.83 -4.91 14.15
CA ASN A 222 6.40 -3.69 14.73
C ASN A 222 7.76 -3.34 14.10
N LEU A 223 8.64 -4.31 13.88
CA LEU A 223 9.94 -4.08 13.23
C LEU A 223 9.80 -3.57 11.79
N ARG A 224 8.86 -4.12 11.01
CA ARG A 224 8.59 -3.65 9.64
C ARG A 224 8.00 -2.24 9.64
N ASN A 225 7.02 -1.98 10.51
CA ASN A 225 6.40 -0.66 10.64
C ASN A 225 7.42 0.39 11.06
N ASP A 226 8.31 0.09 12.02
CA ASP A 226 9.34 1.03 12.46
C ASP A 226 10.32 1.37 11.32
N ALA A 227 10.75 0.36 10.56
CA ALA A 227 11.59 0.58 9.38
C ALA A 227 10.88 1.47 8.33
N SER A 228 9.56 1.33 8.18
CA SER A 228 8.76 2.13 7.26
C SER A 228 8.59 3.57 7.75
N CYS A 229 8.32 3.77 9.04
CA CYS A 229 8.31 5.10 9.66
C CYS A 229 9.68 5.77 9.45
N ARG A 230 10.76 5.02 9.65
CA ARG A 230 12.10 5.55 9.45
C ARG A 230 12.37 5.90 7.99
N ALA A 231 11.90 5.09 7.05
CA ALA A 231 11.99 5.39 5.62
C ALA A 231 11.25 6.69 5.27
N GLN A 232 10.09 6.95 5.88
CA GLN A 232 9.34 8.20 5.68
C GLN A 232 10.12 9.41 6.23
N GLU A 233 10.69 9.28 7.43
CA GLU A 233 11.51 10.33 8.07
C GLU A 233 12.77 10.67 7.24
N LEU A 234 13.30 9.69 6.52
CA LEU A 234 14.45 9.86 5.61
C LEU A 234 14.05 10.33 4.20
N GLY A 235 12.75 10.47 3.92
CA GLY A 235 12.24 10.85 2.59
C GLY A 235 12.42 9.76 1.52
N ILE A 236 12.64 8.51 1.93
CA ILE A 236 12.69 7.34 1.04
C ILE A 236 11.28 6.99 0.55
N ILE A 237 10.28 7.18 1.41
CA ILE A 237 8.85 7.09 1.06
C ILE A 237 8.16 8.42 1.35
N GLU A 238 7.16 8.73 0.53
CA GLU A 238 6.29 9.90 0.59
C GLU A 238 4.87 9.49 1.01
N GLY A 239 4.32 8.46 0.35
CA GLY A 239 3.03 7.87 0.66
C GLY A 239 1.82 8.52 -0.02
N LYS A 240 2.04 9.39 -1.01
CA LYS A 240 0.96 10.11 -1.72
C LYS A 240 0.21 9.25 -2.73
N GLU A 241 0.93 8.41 -3.47
CA GLU A 241 0.36 7.48 -4.45
C GLU A 241 0.74 6.05 -4.08
N ILE A 242 -0.23 5.26 -3.65
CA ILE A 242 0.00 3.95 -3.07
C ILE A 242 -0.43 2.87 -4.06
N ALA A 243 0.45 1.92 -4.35
CA ALA A 243 0.08 0.69 -5.01
C ALA A 243 -0.02 -0.46 -4.00
N ILE A 244 -1.12 -1.20 -4.04
CA ILE A 244 -1.37 -2.37 -3.22
C ILE A 244 -1.47 -3.57 -4.15
N ASP A 245 -0.56 -4.51 -3.94
CA ASP A 245 -0.49 -5.72 -4.73
C ASP A 245 -0.45 -6.96 -3.85
N TYR A 246 -0.83 -8.05 -4.47
CA TYR A 246 -0.87 -9.38 -3.91
C TYR A 246 0.05 -10.30 -4.71
N HIS A 247 0.99 -10.96 -4.04
CA HIS A 247 1.85 -11.94 -4.69
C HIS A 247 1.56 -13.36 -4.19
N CYS A 248 1.62 -14.34 -5.10
CA CYS A 248 1.59 -15.76 -4.77
C CYS A 248 2.99 -16.31 -4.96
N ASP A 249 3.63 -16.71 -3.86
CA ASP A 249 4.98 -17.25 -3.85
C ASP A 249 4.93 -18.75 -3.51
N PRO A 250 5.06 -19.64 -4.52
CA PRO A 250 5.01 -21.08 -4.30
C PRO A 250 6.08 -21.53 -3.31
N SER A 251 5.65 -22.30 -2.32
CA SER A 251 6.54 -22.88 -1.33
C SER A 251 6.92 -24.30 -1.75
N ASP A 252 8.21 -24.57 -1.82
CA ASP A 252 8.82 -25.90 -1.96
C ASP A 252 8.88 -26.69 -0.64
N SER A 253 8.37 -26.13 0.46
CA SER A 253 8.41 -26.76 1.77
C SER A 253 7.82 -28.16 1.75
N ARG A 254 8.61 -29.13 2.20
CA ARG A 254 8.20 -30.53 2.39
C ARG A 254 7.15 -30.71 3.51
N PHE A 255 6.99 -29.70 4.36
CA PHE A 255 6.07 -29.68 5.51
C PHE A 255 5.13 -28.47 5.47
N PRO A 256 4.23 -28.38 4.47
CA PRO A 256 3.43 -27.18 4.28
C PRO A 256 2.31 -27.04 5.32
N ARG A 257 1.81 -28.16 5.87
CA ARG A 257 0.76 -28.17 6.91
C ARG A 257 1.30 -27.66 8.25
N ASP A 258 2.50 -28.08 8.61
CA ASP A 258 3.16 -27.69 9.87
C ASP A 258 3.50 -26.20 9.88
N LYS A 259 3.80 -25.65 8.70
CA LYS A 259 4.03 -24.20 8.49
C LYS A 259 2.74 -23.41 8.27
N SER A 260 1.57 -24.03 8.42
CA SER A 260 0.25 -23.40 8.19
C SER A 260 0.11 -22.74 6.82
N LEU A 261 0.79 -23.26 5.80
CA LEU A 261 0.73 -22.73 4.44
C LEU A 261 -0.61 -23.08 3.81
N SER A 262 -1.17 -22.10 3.11
CA SER A 262 -2.39 -22.29 2.33
C SER A 262 -2.10 -22.76 0.93
N LYS A 263 -3.07 -23.48 0.38
CA LYS A 263 -3.07 -23.82 -1.04
C LYS A 263 -3.53 -22.63 -1.88
N SER A 264 -2.91 -22.40 -3.02
CA SER A 264 -3.25 -21.36 -3.99
C SER A 264 -3.00 -21.89 -5.41
N PRO A 265 -3.78 -21.48 -6.42
CA PRO A 265 -3.36 -21.67 -7.80
C PRO A 265 -2.05 -20.92 -8.04
N ASP A 266 -1.11 -21.56 -8.73
CA ASP A 266 0.07 -20.91 -9.31
C ASP A 266 -0.28 -20.23 -10.64
N LYS A 267 0.73 -19.69 -11.36
CA LYS A 267 0.53 -19.04 -12.67
C LYS A 267 -0.03 -19.99 -13.75
N LYS A 268 0.14 -21.31 -13.60
CA LYS A 268 -0.40 -22.33 -14.50
C LYS A 268 -1.79 -22.81 -14.08
N GLY A 269 -2.26 -22.39 -12.91
CA GLY A 269 -3.54 -22.81 -12.32
C GLY A 269 -3.43 -24.04 -11.42
N ASP A 270 -2.23 -24.58 -11.23
CA ASP A 270 -1.98 -25.74 -10.39
C ASP A 270 -2.08 -25.36 -8.92
N ILE A 271 -2.76 -26.18 -8.13
CA ILE A 271 -2.95 -25.92 -6.71
C ILE A 271 -1.67 -26.29 -5.96
N VAL A 272 -0.88 -25.27 -5.60
CA VAL A 272 0.37 -25.38 -4.86
C VAL A 272 0.23 -24.83 -3.45
N TYR A 273 1.08 -25.29 -2.53
CA TYR A 273 1.25 -24.57 -1.27
C TYR A 273 2.03 -23.30 -1.52
N ALA A 274 1.53 -22.15 -1.05
CA ALA A 274 2.14 -20.87 -1.33
C ALA A 274 2.09 -19.94 -0.11
N HIS A 275 3.13 -19.10 -0.03
CA HIS A 275 3.13 -17.88 0.74
C HIS A 275 2.34 -16.80 -0.01
N ARG A 276 1.68 -15.93 0.76
CA ARG A 276 0.79 -14.89 0.21
C ARG A 276 1.15 -13.53 0.79
N PRO A 277 2.31 -12.96 0.42
CA PRO A 277 2.65 -11.62 0.86
C PRO A 277 1.75 -10.59 0.18
N GLN A 278 1.24 -9.67 0.99
CA GLN A 278 0.67 -8.42 0.51
C GLN A 278 1.76 -7.35 0.55
N VAL A 279 1.78 -6.49 -0.47
CA VAL A 279 2.80 -5.46 -0.67
C VAL A 279 2.11 -4.11 -0.75
N ILE A 280 2.68 -3.12 -0.07
CA ILE A 280 2.36 -1.71 -0.20
C ILE A 280 3.58 -1.02 -0.78
N TRP A 281 3.37 -0.28 -1.86
CA TRP A 281 4.41 0.36 -2.64
C TRP A 281 4.11 1.85 -2.80
N ASP A 282 5.12 2.68 -2.64
CA ASP A 282 5.08 4.10 -2.97
C ASP A 282 5.39 4.29 -4.46
N SER A 283 4.37 4.65 -5.24
CA SER A 283 4.48 4.79 -6.68
C SER A 283 5.27 6.03 -7.10
N VAL A 284 5.35 7.05 -6.25
CA VAL A 284 6.08 8.30 -6.51
C VAL A 284 7.58 8.07 -6.34
N LYS A 285 7.98 7.46 -5.22
CA LYS A 285 9.39 7.20 -4.88
C LYS A 285 9.89 5.86 -5.38
N ASN A 286 9.02 5.07 -6.00
CA ASN A 286 9.29 3.71 -6.46
C ASN A 286 9.93 2.82 -5.38
N SER A 287 9.37 2.90 -4.16
CA SER A 287 9.94 2.26 -2.97
C SER A 287 8.89 1.45 -2.24
N ILE A 288 9.27 0.29 -1.73
CA ILE A 288 8.38 -0.55 -0.92
C ILE A 288 8.14 0.15 0.42
N ILE A 289 6.88 0.37 0.77
CA ILE A 289 6.48 0.87 2.08
C ILE A 289 6.46 -0.30 3.05
N ASN A 290 5.75 -1.38 2.76
CA ASN A 290 5.66 -2.53 3.66
C ASN A 290 5.31 -3.82 2.91
N ILE A 291 5.75 -4.97 3.45
CA ILE A 291 5.42 -6.30 2.95
C ILE A 291 5.08 -7.18 4.15
N ALA A 292 3.89 -7.78 4.15
CA ALA A 292 3.52 -8.73 5.18
C ALA A 292 3.02 -10.04 4.56
N TYR A 293 3.55 -11.15 5.06
CA TYR A 293 3.02 -12.49 4.80
C TYR A 293 1.74 -12.67 5.60
N CYS A 294 0.59 -12.43 4.97
CA CYS A 294 -0.69 -12.59 5.63
C CYS A 294 -1.04 -14.07 5.78
N GLU A 295 -1.71 -14.40 6.89
CA GLU A 295 -2.11 -15.77 7.24
C GLU A 295 -2.76 -16.46 6.04
N GLY A 296 -2.19 -17.58 5.59
CA GLY A 296 -2.66 -18.28 4.39
C GLY A 296 -4.15 -18.67 4.41
N ARG A 297 -4.77 -18.74 5.60
CA ARG A 297 -6.19 -19.08 5.76
C ARG A 297 -7.15 -17.93 5.46
N SER A 298 -6.69 -16.68 5.43
CA SER A 298 -7.57 -15.52 5.22
C SER A 298 -7.83 -15.27 3.72
N ARG A 299 -9.11 -15.18 3.34
CA ARG A 299 -9.50 -14.76 1.98
C ARG A 299 -9.05 -13.30 1.76
N ALA A 300 -8.57 -12.98 0.56
CA ALA A 300 -8.04 -11.65 0.17
C ALA A 300 -8.87 -10.43 0.64
N PRO A 301 -10.23 -10.46 0.63
CA PRO A 301 -11.08 -9.37 1.10
C PRO A 301 -10.86 -8.87 2.54
N THR A 302 -10.81 -9.78 3.52
CA THR A 302 -10.59 -9.44 4.93
C THR A 302 -9.13 -9.25 5.25
N ALA A 303 -8.26 -9.85 4.43
CA ALA A 303 -6.82 -9.69 4.54
C ALA A 303 -6.40 -8.26 4.19
N LEU A 304 -7.04 -7.61 3.20
CA LEU A 304 -6.75 -6.22 2.83
C LEU A 304 -6.97 -5.26 3.99
N TYR A 305 -8.14 -5.32 4.66
CA TYR A 305 -8.47 -4.34 5.71
C TYR A 305 -7.51 -4.42 6.88
N LYS A 306 -7.25 -5.66 7.36
CA LYS A 306 -6.28 -5.88 8.43
C LYS A 306 -4.89 -5.43 8.01
N PHE A 307 -4.51 -5.68 6.77
CA PHE A 307 -3.20 -5.29 6.25
C PHE A 307 -3.05 -3.76 6.19
N CYS A 308 -4.02 -3.04 5.63
CA CYS A 308 -3.99 -1.58 5.59
C CYS A 308 -4.02 -0.96 7.00
N GLU A 309 -4.91 -1.39 7.90
CA GLU A 309 -4.98 -0.82 9.26
C GLU A 309 -3.73 -1.08 10.11
N LYS A 310 -3.07 -2.22 9.91
CA LYS A 310 -1.87 -2.61 10.69
C LYS A 310 -0.56 -2.13 10.08
N ASN A 311 -0.55 -1.83 8.78
CA ASN A 311 0.67 -1.48 8.06
C ASN A 311 0.52 -0.09 7.44
N LEU A 312 -0.29 0.10 6.39
CA LEU A 312 -0.41 1.38 5.68
C LEU A 312 -0.79 2.55 6.60
N PHE A 313 -1.93 2.47 7.27
CA PHE A 313 -2.50 3.56 8.06
C PHE A 313 -1.85 3.73 9.45
N GLN A 314 -0.84 2.93 9.78
CA GLN A 314 0.05 3.17 10.93
C GLN A 314 1.24 4.06 10.56
N ILE A 315 1.53 4.19 9.26
CA ILE A 315 2.73 4.83 8.72
C ILE A 315 2.34 6.10 7.96
N ILE A 316 1.34 6.00 7.09
CA ILE A 316 0.87 7.08 6.23
C ILE A 316 -0.46 7.60 6.75
N ASP A 317 -0.55 8.92 6.90
CA ASP A 317 -1.79 9.61 7.20
C ASP A 317 -2.77 9.38 6.03
N PRO A 318 -3.94 8.76 6.28
CA PRO A 318 -4.92 8.53 5.24
C PRO A 318 -5.29 9.79 4.45
N ASP A 319 -5.32 10.97 5.09
CA ASP A 319 -5.72 12.23 4.45
C ASP A 319 -4.68 12.77 3.46
N VAL A 320 -3.45 12.25 3.53
CA VAL A 320 -2.35 12.63 2.60
C VAL A 320 -2.36 11.77 1.34
N ILE A 321 -3.06 10.63 1.36
CA ILE A 321 -3.10 9.70 0.24
C ILE A 321 -4.01 10.27 -0.84
N ALA A 322 -3.42 10.62 -1.98
CA ALA A 322 -4.15 11.17 -3.12
C ALA A 322 -4.72 10.06 -4.01
N GLU A 323 -3.95 8.99 -4.24
CA GLU A 323 -4.34 7.91 -5.13
C GLU A 323 -3.95 6.53 -4.60
N ILE A 324 -4.84 5.54 -4.78
CA ILE A 324 -4.59 4.14 -4.48
C ILE A 324 -4.81 3.28 -5.72
N TYR A 325 -3.77 2.60 -6.16
CA TYR A 325 -3.81 1.56 -7.18
C TYR A 325 -3.95 0.19 -6.52
N ALA A 326 -4.92 -0.62 -6.94
CA ALA A 326 -5.09 -1.97 -6.40
C ALA A 326 -5.23 -3.02 -7.50
N ASP A 327 -4.59 -4.17 -7.31
CA ASP A 327 -4.69 -5.29 -8.24
C ASP A 327 -6.10 -5.92 -8.27
N SER A 328 -6.34 -6.73 -9.30
CA SER A 328 -7.61 -7.37 -9.62
C SER A 328 -8.12 -8.34 -8.56
N GLU A 329 -7.24 -8.85 -7.71
CA GLU A 329 -7.64 -9.66 -6.56
C GLU A 329 -8.45 -8.87 -5.53
N TYR A 330 -8.32 -7.55 -5.50
CA TYR A 330 -9.00 -6.68 -4.54
C TYR A 330 -10.33 -6.09 -5.05
N THR A 331 -10.80 -6.45 -6.26
CA THR A 331 -11.95 -5.85 -6.98
C THR A 331 -13.34 -5.91 -6.35
N GLY A 332 -13.47 -6.40 -5.12
CA GLY A 332 -14.78 -6.45 -4.48
C GLY A 332 -15.30 -5.05 -4.10
N GLU A 333 -16.62 -4.86 -4.24
CA GLU A 333 -17.30 -3.59 -3.90
C GLU A 333 -16.99 -3.14 -2.47
N LYS A 334 -16.92 -4.08 -1.52
CA LYS A 334 -16.60 -3.78 -0.12
C LYS A 334 -15.19 -3.20 0.04
N GLN A 335 -14.22 -3.69 -0.75
CA GLN A 335 -12.83 -3.22 -0.70
C GLN A 335 -12.73 -1.80 -1.23
N LEU A 336 -13.38 -1.53 -2.36
CA LEU A 336 -13.46 -0.20 -2.93
C LEU A 336 -14.08 0.80 -1.94
N VAL A 337 -15.23 0.43 -1.35
CA VAL A 337 -15.91 1.27 -0.35
C VAL A 337 -15.03 1.50 0.87
N TYR A 338 -14.35 0.47 1.38
CA TYR A 338 -13.43 0.60 2.52
C TYR A 338 -12.30 1.60 2.22
N LEU A 339 -11.58 1.43 1.11
CA LEU A 339 -10.46 2.30 0.75
C LEU A 339 -10.94 3.75 0.56
N ALA A 340 -12.09 3.94 -0.10
CA ALA A 340 -12.64 5.26 -0.41
C ALA A 340 -13.04 6.01 0.85
N ILE A 341 -13.71 5.32 1.79
CA ILE A 341 -14.13 5.92 3.06
C ILE A 341 -12.91 6.19 3.96
N ARG A 342 -11.90 5.31 3.92
CA ARG A 342 -10.79 5.36 4.87
C ARG A 342 -9.74 6.42 4.58
N SER A 343 -9.58 6.82 3.32
CA SER A 343 -8.50 7.71 2.85
C SER A 343 -8.93 8.89 1.99
N GLU A 344 -10.20 8.97 1.56
CA GLU A 344 -10.68 9.96 0.57
C GLU A 344 -9.89 9.97 -0.77
N ALA A 345 -9.01 8.98 -0.99
CA ALA A 345 -8.17 8.88 -2.17
C ALA A 345 -8.97 8.52 -3.43
N ASP A 346 -8.47 8.95 -4.58
CA ASP A 346 -8.91 8.43 -5.87
C ASP A 346 -8.45 6.97 -5.99
N ILE A 347 -9.35 6.04 -6.31
CA ILE A 347 -9.04 4.60 -6.32
C ILE A 347 -9.13 4.05 -7.72
N THR A 348 -7.99 3.51 -8.18
CA THR A 348 -7.85 2.84 -9.47
C THR A 348 -7.66 1.34 -9.24
N MET A 349 -8.56 0.51 -9.75
CA MET A 349 -8.49 -0.96 -9.57
C MET A 349 -8.54 -1.72 -10.91
N CYS A 350 -7.72 -2.75 -11.04
CA CYS A 350 -7.75 -3.64 -12.20
C CYS A 350 -9.00 -4.53 -12.16
N LEU A 351 -9.88 -4.54 -13.16
CA LEU A 351 -11.04 -5.45 -13.13
C LEU A 351 -10.66 -6.90 -13.44
N LYS A 352 -11.04 -7.83 -12.57
CA LYS A 352 -10.89 -9.27 -12.80
C LYS A 352 -11.69 -9.69 -14.04
N GLN A 353 -11.01 -10.26 -15.03
CA GLN A 353 -11.56 -10.62 -16.34
C GLN A 353 -12.46 -11.87 -16.27
N ASN A 354 -13.62 -11.76 -15.62
CA ASN A 354 -14.63 -12.81 -15.60
C ASN A 354 -15.40 -12.84 -16.95
N PRO A 355 -16.14 -13.92 -17.26
CA PRO A 355 -16.85 -14.08 -18.54
C PRO A 355 -17.79 -12.91 -18.88
N LYS A 356 -18.41 -12.29 -17.86
CA LYS A 356 -19.28 -11.12 -18.03
C LYS A 356 -18.50 -9.87 -18.45
N ILE A 357 -17.37 -9.59 -17.80
CA ILE A 357 -16.48 -8.48 -18.16
C ILE A 357 -15.86 -8.71 -19.54
N LYS A 358 -15.46 -9.95 -19.87
CA LYS A 358 -14.98 -10.30 -21.21
C LYS A 358 -16.06 -10.04 -22.27
N LYS A 359 -17.30 -10.47 -22.03
CA LYS A 359 -18.43 -10.23 -22.92
C LYS A 359 -18.68 -8.73 -23.12
N TRP A 360 -18.70 -7.94 -22.03
CA TRP A 360 -18.84 -6.48 -22.11
C TRP A 360 -17.69 -5.82 -22.88
N LYS A 361 -16.46 -6.28 -22.68
CA LYS A 361 -15.29 -5.81 -23.45
C LYS A 361 -15.48 -6.11 -24.93
N GLU A 362 -15.85 -7.33 -25.30
CA GLU A 362 -16.09 -7.74 -26.69
C GLU A 362 -17.25 -6.97 -27.33
N GLU A 363 -18.35 -6.78 -26.61
CA GLU A 363 -19.50 -5.96 -27.05
C GLU A 363 -19.08 -4.51 -27.29
N THR A 364 -18.22 -3.95 -26.44
CA THR A 364 -17.69 -2.59 -26.58
C THR A 364 -16.73 -2.49 -27.77
N MET A 365 -15.79 -3.43 -27.91
CA MET A 365 -14.86 -3.49 -29.04
C MET A 365 -15.59 -3.62 -30.39
N ARG A 366 -16.72 -4.32 -30.43
CA ARG A 366 -17.55 -4.51 -31.64
C ARG A 366 -18.29 -3.25 -32.08
N LYS A 367 -18.42 -2.22 -31.25
CA LYS A 367 -19.20 -1.02 -31.60
C LYS A 367 -18.59 -0.18 -32.72
N ASN A 368 -17.34 -0.43 -33.16
CA ASN A 368 -16.59 0.20 -34.27
C ASN A 368 -16.50 1.75 -34.29
N LYS A 369 -17.37 2.45 -33.57
CA LYS A 369 -17.27 3.84 -33.17
C LYS A 369 -16.95 3.85 -31.70
N TRP A 370 -15.67 3.97 -31.43
CA TRP A 370 -15.20 4.40 -30.13
C TRP A 370 -15.62 5.86 -29.99
N GLU A 371 -16.31 6.21 -28.92
CA GLU A 371 -16.48 7.62 -28.57
C GLU A 371 -15.07 8.18 -28.35
N ASP A 372 -14.77 9.33 -28.95
CA ASP A 372 -13.51 10.01 -28.67
C ASP A 372 -13.40 10.21 -27.16
N TYR A 373 -12.17 10.06 -26.63
CA TYR A 373 -11.91 10.36 -25.24
C TYR A 373 -12.46 11.75 -24.93
N GLY A 374 -13.49 11.82 -24.08
CA GLY A 374 -14.00 13.09 -23.57
C GLY A 374 -12.84 13.90 -22.98
N HIS A 375 -12.86 15.23 -23.16
CA HIS A 375 -11.85 16.15 -22.63
C HIS A 375 -11.65 16.07 -21.09
N GLU A 376 -12.46 15.28 -20.39
CA GLU A 376 -12.39 14.98 -18.97
C GLU A 376 -11.50 13.79 -18.59
N TYR A 377 -11.06 12.97 -19.55
CA TYR A 377 -10.15 11.86 -19.29
C TYR A 377 -8.69 12.29 -19.53
N ARG A 378 -7.87 12.34 -18.48
CA ARG A 378 -6.42 12.51 -18.63
C ARG A 378 -5.78 11.20 -19.09
N ILE A 379 -5.11 11.23 -20.23
CA ILE A 379 -4.13 10.22 -20.61
C ILE A 379 -2.90 10.45 -19.70
N SER A 380 -2.60 9.51 -18.81
CA SER A 380 -1.46 9.62 -17.88
C SER A 380 -0.10 9.41 -18.55
N SER A 381 -0.06 9.09 -19.84
CA SER A 381 1.16 8.99 -20.64
C SER A 381 1.11 9.89 -21.87
N GLN A 382 1.40 11.18 -21.68
CA GLN A 382 2.22 11.88 -22.66
C GLN A 382 3.62 12.01 -22.06
N ALA A 383 4.51 11.11 -22.47
CA ALA A 383 5.93 11.28 -22.27
C ALA A 383 6.35 12.62 -22.88
N LYS A 384 7.05 13.43 -22.09
CA LYS A 384 8.03 14.37 -22.60
C LYS A 384 9.41 13.83 -22.28
#